data_AF-A0A960NSV2-F1
#
_entry.id   AF-A0A960NSV2-F1
#
_cell.length_a   1.000
_cell.length_b   1.000
_cell.length_c   1.000
_cell.angle_alpha   90.00
_cell.angle_beta   90.00
_cell.angle_gamma   90.00
#
_symmetry.space_group_name_H-M   'P 1'
#
loop_
_entity.id
_entity.type
_entity.pdbx_description
1 polymer ?
#
loop_
_entity_poly.entity_id
_entity_poly.type
_entity_poly.pdbx_seq_one_letter_code
_entity_poly.pdbx_strand_id
1 'polypeptide(L)'
;MAETSDSTSALTALVRERIALLDGAMGTMIQERQLTEADFRHDALKDHPQDLKGNNDLLVLTRPDVIEDIHFKYFEAGADIATTNTFSSTTIAQADYHLEHLVPAMNRAAAELAVRAARRAEAATPGRRCFVTGGLGPTNRTASMSPDVNRPDYRAITFDQLATAYREQAAALVAGGVAAILVETIF
;
A
#
# COMPACT_ATOMS: atom_id res chain seq x y z
N MET A 1 -17.87 -17.52 -2.84
CA MET A 1 -16.73 -17.24 -1.94
C MET A 1 -15.49 -17.75 -2.65
N ALA A 2 -14.59 -16.86 -3.08
CA ALA A 2 -13.30 -17.32 -3.59
C ALA A 2 -12.53 -17.94 -2.42
N GLU A 3 -12.06 -19.16 -2.57
CA GLU A 3 -11.11 -19.77 -1.64
C GLU A 3 -9.93 -18.80 -1.50
N THR A 4 -9.72 -18.24 -0.30
CA THR A 4 -8.46 -17.62 0.07
C THR A 4 -7.42 -18.74 0.11
N SER A 5 -6.84 -19.03 -1.06
CA SER A 5 -5.72 -19.97 -1.18
C SER A 5 -4.58 -19.44 -0.33
N ASP A 6 -4.19 -20.21 0.69
CA ASP A 6 -2.96 -19.95 1.45
C ASP A 6 -1.77 -19.95 0.49
N SER A 7 -1.29 -18.76 0.15
CA SER A 7 -0.15 -18.54 -0.74
C SER A 7 1.20 -18.79 -0.06
N THR A 8 1.23 -19.07 1.25
CA THR A 8 2.46 -19.22 2.04
C THR A 8 3.37 -20.31 1.47
N SER A 9 2.82 -21.49 1.17
CA SER A 9 3.62 -22.61 0.64
C SER A 9 4.25 -22.27 -0.71
N ALA A 10 3.51 -21.59 -1.58
CA ALA A 10 3.99 -21.23 -2.91
C ALA A 10 5.05 -20.12 -2.87
N LEU A 11 4.83 -19.09 -2.06
CA LEU A 11 5.82 -18.04 -1.85
C LEU A 11 7.09 -18.60 -1.21
N THR A 12 6.95 -19.50 -0.22
CA THR A 12 8.07 -20.20 0.42
C THR A 12 8.84 -21.06 -0.58
N ALA A 13 8.15 -21.74 -1.50
CA ALA A 13 8.78 -22.53 -2.54
C ALA A 13 9.61 -21.64 -3.48
N LEU A 14 9.04 -20.52 -3.96
CA LEU A 14 9.74 -19.56 -4.82
C LEU A 14 11.07 -19.11 -4.22
N VAL A 15 11.05 -18.62 -2.97
CA VAL A 15 12.25 -18.08 -2.32
C VAL A 15 13.28 -19.15 -1.95
N ARG A 16 12.88 -20.42 -1.86
CA ARG A 16 13.80 -21.56 -1.66
C ARG A 16 14.46 -22.00 -2.96
N GLU A 17 13.75 -21.90 -4.07
CA GLU A 17 14.23 -22.35 -5.38
C GLU A 17 15.20 -21.35 -6.01
N ARG A 18 14.93 -20.05 -5.87
CA ARG A 18 15.77 -18.98 -6.42
C ARG A 18 15.63 -17.65 -5.68
N ILE A 19 16.48 -16.69 -6.05
CA ILE A 19 16.31 -15.29 -5.65
C ILE A 19 15.00 -14.77 -6.24
N ALA A 20 14.10 -14.32 -5.38
CA ALA A 20 12.87 -13.62 -5.76
C ALA A 20 13.15 -12.12 -5.91
N LEU A 21 12.58 -11.50 -6.94
CA LEU A 21 12.70 -10.06 -7.19
C LEU A 21 11.49 -9.32 -6.63
N LEU A 22 11.74 -8.36 -5.73
CA LEU A 22 10.74 -7.39 -5.29
C LEU A 22 10.67 -6.24 -6.32
N ASP A 23 9.51 -5.59 -6.40
CA ASP A 23 9.31 -4.39 -7.21
C ASP A 23 10.15 -3.19 -6.72
N GLY A 24 10.05 -2.10 -7.47
CA GLY A 24 10.77 -0.86 -7.20
C GLY A 24 9.91 0.23 -6.56
N ALA A 25 10.45 1.45 -6.56
CA ALA A 25 9.80 2.60 -5.94
C ALA A 25 8.53 3.08 -6.68
N MET A 26 7.35 2.81 -6.08
CA MET A 26 6.05 3.34 -6.51
C MET A 26 6.05 4.87 -6.63
N GLY A 27 6.59 5.57 -5.63
CA GLY A 27 6.62 7.04 -5.61
C GLY A 27 7.36 7.66 -6.80
N THR A 28 8.49 7.09 -7.22
CA THR A 28 9.25 7.55 -8.39
C THR A 28 8.43 7.39 -9.67
N MET A 29 7.77 6.24 -9.84
CA MET A 29 6.93 5.97 -11.01
C MET A 29 5.69 6.87 -11.07
N ILE A 30 5.15 7.29 -9.92
CA ILE A 30 4.07 8.27 -9.84
C ILE A 30 4.57 9.68 -10.23
N GLN A 31 5.76 10.08 -9.76
CA GLN A 31 6.33 11.39 -10.07
C GLN A 31 6.52 11.60 -11.58
N GLU A 32 6.91 10.56 -12.32
CA GLU A 32 7.03 10.59 -13.79
C GLU A 32 5.72 10.92 -14.51
N ARG A 33 4.56 10.70 -13.87
CA ARG A 33 3.25 11.01 -14.44
C ARG A 33 2.86 12.48 -14.32
N GLN A 34 3.63 13.28 -13.59
CA GLN A 34 3.42 14.72 -13.44
C GLN A 34 1.98 15.08 -12.98
N LEU A 35 1.42 14.26 -12.08
CA LEU A 35 0.06 14.44 -11.60
C LEU A 35 -0.12 15.79 -10.89
N THR A 36 -1.31 16.35 -11.08
CA THR A 36 -1.74 17.62 -10.53
C THR A 36 -2.71 17.42 -9.37
N GLU A 37 -3.02 18.47 -8.62
CA GLU A 37 -4.01 18.41 -7.53
C GLU A 37 -5.36 17.83 -7.98
N ALA A 38 -5.76 18.11 -9.23
CA ALA A 38 -7.01 17.59 -9.79
C ALA A 38 -7.01 16.05 -9.90
N ASP A 39 -5.85 15.42 -10.07
CA ASP A 39 -5.72 13.96 -10.16
C ASP A 39 -5.90 13.27 -8.79
N PHE A 40 -5.75 14.00 -7.69
CA PHE A 40 -5.98 13.52 -6.32
C PHE A 40 -7.42 13.75 -5.85
N ARG A 41 -8.31 14.20 -6.75
CA ARG A 41 -9.71 14.49 -6.43
C ARG A 41 -10.65 13.78 -7.39
N HIS A 42 -11.50 12.91 -6.86
CA HIS A 42 -12.71 12.45 -7.54
C HIS A 42 -13.93 13.23 -7.06
N ASP A 43 -15.12 12.95 -7.59
CA ASP A 43 -16.36 13.69 -7.29
C ASP A 43 -16.61 13.91 -5.78
N ALA A 44 -16.41 12.89 -4.93
CA ALA A 44 -16.61 13.00 -3.49
C ALA A 44 -15.51 13.79 -2.72
N LEU A 45 -14.42 14.17 -3.37
CA LEU A 45 -13.31 14.96 -2.80
C LEU A 45 -13.13 16.31 -3.49
N LYS A 46 -14.04 16.67 -4.40
CA LYS A 46 -13.96 17.91 -5.18
C LYS A 46 -13.85 19.14 -4.29
N ASP A 47 -14.69 19.22 -3.26
CA ASP A 47 -14.75 20.35 -2.32
C ASP A 47 -13.97 20.10 -1.02
N HIS A 48 -13.07 19.11 -1.00
CA HIS A 48 -12.24 18.82 0.16
C HIS A 48 -11.36 20.04 0.51
N PRO A 49 -11.31 20.50 1.77
CA PRO A 49 -10.78 21.82 2.13
C PRO A 49 -9.25 21.93 2.14
N GLN A 50 -8.53 20.81 2.04
CA GLN A 50 -7.07 20.76 2.04
C GLN A 50 -6.53 20.24 0.70
N ASP A 51 -5.29 20.57 0.38
CA ASP A 51 -4.59 19.99 -0.76
C ASP A 51 -4.33 18.51 -0.51
N LEU A 52 -4.60 17.68 -1.53
CA LEU A 52 -4.45 16.22 -1.45
C LEU A 52 -3.24 15.71 -2.23
N LYS A 53 -2.65 16.54 -3.11
CA LYS A 53 -1.43 16.22 -3.83
C LYS A 53 -0.31 15.92 -2.84
N GLY A 54 0.33 14.77 -3.04
CA GLY A 54 1.36 14.23 -2.15
C GLY A 54 0.87 13.01 -1.37
N ASN A 55 -0.44 12.84 -1.20
CA ASN A 55 -1.04 11.62 -0.68
C ASN A 55 -1.10 10.54 -1.78
N ASN A 56 0.06 9.99 -2.15
CA ASN A 56 0.14 9.01 -3.25
C ASN A 56 -0.72 7.77 -3.04
N ASP A 57 -0.92 7.36 -1.79
CA ASP A 57 -1.82 6.26 -1.43
C ASP A 57 -3.27 6.51 -1.91
N LEU A 58 -3.74 7.77 -1.93
CA LEU A 58 -5.10 8.11 -2.38
C LEU A 58 -5.34 7.80 -3.87
N LEU A 59 -4.28 7.75 -4.67
CA LEU A 59 -4.38 7.50 -6.11
C LEU A 59 -4.97 6.12 -6.42
N VAL A 60 -4.99 5.18 -5.48
CA VAL A 60 -5.70 3.91 -5.63
C VAL A 60 -7.21 4.08 -5.81
N LEU A 61 -7.76 5.21 -5.34
CA LEU A 61 -9.17 5.57 -5.51
C LEU A 61 -9.38 6.58 -6.64
N THR A 62 -8.48 7.55 -6.80
CA THR A 62 -8.70 8.66 -7.74
C THR A 62 -8.07 8.43 -9.12
N ARG A 63 -6.96 7.67 -9.20
CA ARG A 63 -6.27 7.28 -10.43
C ARG A 63 -5.89 5.79 -10.42
N PRO A 64 -6.88 4.88 -10.26
CA PRO A 64 -6.62 3.44 -10.26
C PRO A 64 -5.91 2.96 -11.53
N ASP A 65 -6.18 3.62 -12.67
CA ASP A 65 -5.51 3.37 -13.93
C ASP A 65 -3.98 3.54 -13.85
N VAL A 66 -3.51 4.56 -13.13
CA VAL A 66 -2.08 4.84 -12.96
C VAL A 66 -1.42 3.79 -12.07
N ILE A 67 -2.05 3.46 -10.94
CA ILE A 67 -1.46 2.53 -9.97
C ILE A 67 -1.42 1.10 -10.53
N GLU A 68 -2.49 0.66 -11.19
CA GLU A 68 -2.51 -0.66 -11.83
C GLU A 68 -1.46 -0.77 -12.95
N ASP A 69 -1.28 0.27 -13.76
CA ASP A 69 -0.25 0.31 -14.81
C ASP A 69 1.17 0.24 -14.23
N ILE A 70 1.45 0.93 -13.12
CA ILE A 70 2.77 0.88 -12.47
C ILE A 70 3.07 -0.53 -11.95
N HIS A 71 2.13 -1.16 -11.24
CA HIS A 71 2.32 -2.56 -10.81
C HIS A 71 2.53 -3.48 -12.00
N PHE A 72 1.73 -3.33 -13.06
CA PHE A 72 1.87 -4.15 -14.26
C PHE A 72 3.25 -3.99 -14.89
N LYS A 73 3.79 -2.77 -14.96
CA LYS A 73 5.16 -2.52 -15.48
C LYS A 73 6.25 -3.18 -14.65
N TYR A 74 6.14 -3.21 -13.32
CA TYR A 74 7.10 -3.94 -12.50
C TYR A 74 7.04 -5.44 -12.74
N PHE A 75 5.84 -6.01 -12.84
CA PHE A 75 5.70 -7.42 -13.23
C PHE A 75 6.22 -7.65 -14.65
N GLU A 76 5.91 -6.81 -15.63
CA GLU A 76 6.43 -6.92 -17.00
C GLU A 76 7.97 -6.88 -17.03
N ALA A 77 8.59 -6.06 -16.18
CA ALA A 77 10.04 -5.98 -16.02
C ALA A 77 10.69 -7.17 -15.28
N GLY A 78 9.89 -8.10 -14.74
CA GLY A 78 10.37 -9.34 -14.14
C GLY A 78 10.27 -9.42 -12.62
N ALA A 79 9.59 -8.49 -11.95
CA ALA A 79 9.34 -8.61 -10.51
C ALA A 79 8.52 -9.88 -10.21
N ASP A 80 8.87 -10.61 -9.16
CA ASP A 80 8.10 -11.76 -8.69
C ASP A 80 7.05 -11.35 -7.65
N ILE A 81 7.39 -10.31 -6.88
CA ILE A 81 6.60 -9.80 -5.78
C ILE A 81 6.44 -8.29 -6.00
N ALA A 82 5.22 -7.78 -5.86
CA ALA A 82 4.96 -6.35 -5.80
C ALA A 82 4.32 -5.93 -4.48
N THR A 83 4.66 -4.75 -3.98
CA THR A 83 4.12 -4.21 -2.73
C THR A 83 3.00 -3.23 -3.03
N THR A 84 1.86 -3.35 -2.35
CA THR A 84 0.72 -2.43 -2.54
C THR A 84 1.10 -0.96 -2.30
N ASN A 85 0.45 -0.05 -3.02
CA ASN A 85 0.56 1.40 -2.77
C ASN A 85 -0.19 1.79 -1.48
N THR A 86 0.33 1.37 -0.32
CA THR A 86 -0.32 1.51 1.00
C THR A 86 0.64 1.97 2.11
N PHE A 87 1.74 2.61 1.73
CA PHE A 87 2.79 3.04 2.68
C PHE A 87 2.26 3.94 3.80
N SER A 88 1.27 4.80 3.49
CA SER A 88 0.68 5.77 4.42
C SER A 88 -0.83 5.57 4.63
N SER A 89 -1.37 4.41 4.27
CA SER A 89 -2.80 4.08 4.34
C SER A 89 -3.24 3.65 5.75
N THR A 90 -2.90 4.43 6.77
CA THR A 90 -3.40 4.26 8.15
C THR A 90 -4.24 5.45 8.58
N THR A 91 -5.13 5.28 9.55
CA THR A 91 -5.90 6.40 10.12
C THR A 91 -4.99 7.47 10.75
N ILE A 92 -3.80 7.09 11.20
CA ILE A 92 -2.82 8.01 11.80
C ILE A 92 -2.21 8.93 10.73
N ALA A 93 -1.76 8.37 9.61
CA ALA A 93 -1.13 9.15 8.54
C ALA A 93 -2.18 9.90 7.69
N GLN A 94 -3.34 9.29 7.43
CA GLN A 94 -4.41 9.93 6.67
C GLN A 94 -5.11 11.07 7.44
N ALA A 95 -4.89 11.19 8.75
CA ALA A 95 -5.35 12.34 9.52
C ALA A 95 -4.72 13.67 9.08
N ASP A 96 -3.50 13.64 8.53
CA ASP A 96 -2.85 14.84 7.97
C ASP A 96 -3.59 15.39 6.73
N TYR A 97 -4.44 14.56 6.11
CA TYR A 97 -5.30 14.91 4.96
C TYR A 97 -6.79 14.87 5.29
N HIS A 98 -7.19 14.63 6.55
CA HIS A 98 -8.59 14.41 6.94
C HIS A 98 -9.32 13.30 6.16
N LEU A 99 -8.61 12.21 5.83
CA LEU A 99 -9.11 11.07 5.05
C LEU A 99 -9.14 9.75 5.83
N GLU A 100 -9.16 9.80 7.17
CA GLU A 100 -9.16 8.60 8.02
C GLU A 100 -10.31 7.65 7.65
N HIS A 101 -11.47 8.21 7.31
CA HIS A 101 -12.67 7.48 6.90
C HIS A 101 -12.52 6.68 5.59
N LEU A 102 -11.51 6.98 4.77
CA LEU A 102 -11.23 6.27 3.51
C LEU A 102 -10.25 5.11 3.68
N VAL A 103 -9.58 4.98 4.83
CA VAL A 103 -8.52 3.99 5.06
C VAL A 103 -8.93 2.55 4.69
N PRO A 104 -10.12 2.03 5.08
CA PRO A 104 -10.53 0.70 4.67
C PRO A 104 -10.68 0.56 3.15
N ALA A 105 -11.22 1.58 2.48
CA ALA A 105 -11.43 1.59 1.04
C ALA A 105 -10.11 1.70 0.27
N MET A 106 -9.19 2.56 0.73
CA MET A 106 -7.87 2.76 0.13
C MET A 106 -7.07 1.45 0.14
N ASN A 107 -6.94 0.80 1.29
CA ASN A 107 -6.16 -0.43 1.42
C ASN A 107 -6.73 -1.58 0.60
N ARG A 108 -8.05 -1.74 0.62
CA ARG A 108 -8.71 -2.79 -0.15
C ARG A 108 -8.54 -2.55 -1.65
N ALA A 109 -8.77 -1.33 -2.13
CA ALA A 109 -8.60 -0.98 -3.54
C ALA A 109 -7.15 -1.17 -4.00
N ALA A 110 -6.18 -0.75 -3.18
CA ALA A 110 -4.76 -0.92 -3.45
C ALA A 110 -4.37 -2.40 -3.65
N ALA A 111 -4.82 -3.28 -2.76
CA ALA A 111 -4.62 -4.72 -2.87
C ALA A 111 -5.28 -5.29 -4.13
N GLU A 112 -6.54 -4.93 -4.39
CA GLU A 112 -7.27 -5.42 -5.57
C GLU A 112 -6.61 -4.96 -6.89
N LEU A 113 -6.10 -3.73 -6.96
CA LEU A 113 -5.35 -3.19 -8.11
C LEU A 113 -4.07 -3.99 -8.37
N ALA A 114 -3.24 -4.17 -7.34
CA ALA A 114 -1.98 -4.91 -7.46
C ALA A 114 -2.23 -6.38 -7.84
N VAL A 115 -3.27 -7.02 -7.28
CA VAL A 115 -3.66 -8.40 -7.64
C VAL A 115 -4.16 -8.50 -9.08
N ARG A 116 -4.91 -7.50 -9.59
CA ARG A 116 -5.29 -7.46 -11.01
C ARG A 116 -4.08 -7.31 -11.92
N ALA A 117 -3.14 -6.44 -11.58
CA ALA A 117 -1.89 -6.28 -12.33
C ALA A 117 -1.06 -7.58 -12.35
N ALA A 118 -0.97 -8.28 -11.22
CA ALA A 118 -0.31 -9.59 -11.13
C ALA A 118 -0.96 -10.62 -12.06
N ARG A 119 -2.29 -10.78 -11.98
CA ARG A 119 -3.06 -11.69 -12.85
C ARG A 119 -2.89 -11.37 -14.33
N ARG A 120 -2.87 -10.07 -14.67
CA ARG A 120 -2.63 -9.61 -16.05
C ARG A 120 -1.25 -10.05 -16.54
N ALA A 121 -0.21 -9.93 -15.70
CA ALA A 121 1.14 -10.37 -16.03
C ALA A 121 1.26 -11.90 -16.14
N GLU A 122 0.62 -12.66 -15.25
CA GLU A 122 0.56 -14.13 -15.33
C GLU A 122 -0.13 -14.61 -16.61
N ALA A 123 -1.22 -13.96 -17.00
CA ALA A 123 -1.94 -14.29 -18.24
C ALA A 123 -1.08 -14.03 -19.50
N ALA A 124 -0.19 -13.03 -19.45
CA ALA A 124 0.74 -12.71 -20.53
C ALA A 124 1.94 -13.67 -20.61
N THR A 125 2.26 -14.40 -19.52
CA THR A 125 3.39 -15.34 -19.48
C THR A 125 2.96 -16.65 -18.79
N PRO A 126 2.41 -17.61 -19.56
CA PRO A 126 1.94 -18.88 -19.01
C PRO A 126 3.01 -19.60 -18.19
N GLY A 127 2.63 -20.07 -16.99
CA GLY A 127 3.53 -20.75 -16.05
C GLY A 127 4.27 -19.81 -15.09
N ARG A 128 4.20 -18.49 -15.31
CA ARG A 128 4.66 -17.50 -14.33
C ARG A 128 3.64 -17.37 -13.20
N ARG A 129 4.15 -17.15 -11.99
CA ARG A 129 3.35 -16.78 -10.83
C ARG A 129 3.87 -15.47 -10.23
N CYS A 130 2.96 -14.55 -9.94
CA CYS A 130 3.23 -13.24 -9.39
C CYS A 130 2.56 -13.12 -8.01
N PHE A 131 3.25 -12.52 -7.05
CA PHE A 131 2.76 -12.34 -5.69
C PHE A 131 2.59 -10.87 -5.35
N VAL A 132 1.64 -10.57 -4.47
CA VAL A 132 1.38 -9.22 -3.97
C VAL A 132 1.50 -9.20 -2.46
N THR A 133 2.31 -8.31 -1.92
CA THR A 133 2.43 -8.04 -0.49
C THR A 133 1.63 -6.80 -0.11
N GLY A 134 0.91 -6.86 1.00
CA GLY A 134 0.32 -5.69 1.63
C GLY A 134 1.38 -4.91 2.40
N GLY A 135 1.78 -3.76 1.88
CA GLY A 135 2.78 -2.89 2.50
C GLY A 135 2.22 -2.15 3.73
N LEU A 136 2.85 -2.34 4.88
CA LEU A 136 2.62 -1.58 6.11
C LEU A 136 3.86 -0.70 6.35
N GLY A 137 3.79 0.54 5.90
CA GLY A 137 4.81 1.54 6.19
C GLY A 137 4.73 2.05 7.63
N PRO A 138 5.76 2.76 8.10
CA PRO A 138 5.73 3.46 9.38
C PRO A 138 4.70 4.58 9.33
N THR A 139 4.06 4.86 10.45
CA THR A 139 3.22 6.07 10.55
C THR A 139 4.09 7.33 10.67
N ASN A 140 3.50 8.51 10.49
CA ASN A 140 4.15 9.80 10.77
C ASN A 140 4.39 10.07 12.28
N ARG A 141 4.05 9.12 13.16
CA ARG A 141 4.25 9.19 14.61
C ARG A 141 5.06 7.99 15.10
N THR A 142 5.94 8.22 16.07
CA THR A 142 6.73 7.16 16.71
C THR A 142 6.35 6.99 18.17
N ALA A 143 6.32 5.74 18.63
CA ALA A 143 6.10 5.38 20.04
C ALA A 143 7.42 5.35 20.85
N SER A 144 8.58 5.32 20.19
CA SER A 144 9.87 5.18 20.86
C SER A 144 10.48 6.53 21.26
N MET A 145 10.22 7.59 20.47
CA MET A 145 10.79 8.92 20.68
C MET A 145 9.72 9.98 21.00
N SER A 146 10.06 10.93 21.86
CA SER A 146 9.24 12.13 22.05
C SER A 146 9.43 13.07 20.87
N PRO A 147 8.36 13.68 20.33
CA PRO A 147 8.48 14.77 19.35
C PRO A 147 8.90 16.10 20.01
N ASP A 148 8.91 16.19 21.34
CA ASP A 148 9.32 17.38 22.09
C ASP A 148 10.62 17.08 22.86
N VAL A 149 11.71 17.72 22.42
CA VAL A 149 13.05 17.56 23.00
C VAL A 149 13.13 17.99 24.46
N ASN A 150 12.22 18.86 24.91
CA ASN A 150 12.18 19.32 26.31
C ASN A 150 11.35 18.38 27.20
N ARG A 151 10.62 17.42 26.60
CA ARG A 151 9.76 16.46 27.29
C ARG A 151 10.08 15.04 26.85
N PRO A 152 11.20 14.45 27.30
CA PRO A 152 11.61 13.10 26.88
C PRO A 152 10.64 11.99 27.32
N ASP A 153 9.80 12.25 28.31
CA ASP A 153 8.73 11.38 28.81
C ASP A 153 7.49 11.36 27.90
N TYR A 154 7.26 12.42 27.12
CA TYR A 154 6.05 12.58 26.32
C TYR A 154 6.04 11.63 25.11
N ARG A 155 4.85 11.14 24.74
CA ARG A 155 4.59 10.39 23.50
C ARG A 155 3.33 10.92 22.84
N ALA A 156 3.41 11.19 21.54
CA ALA A 156 2.26 11.65 20.75
C ALA A 156 1.33 10.52 20.29
N ILE A 157 1.71 9.26 20.57
CA ILE A 157 0.92 8.08 20.23
C ILE A 157 1.17 6.95 21.22
N THR A 158 0.16 6.11 21.43
CA THR A 158 0.25 4.90 22.26
C THR A 158 0.38 3.64 21.41
N PHE A 159 0.84 2.55 22.04
CA PHE A 159 0.87 1.24 21.40
C PHE A 159 -0.51 0.81 20.89
N ASP A 160 -1.56 0.99 21.70
CA ASP A 160 -2.92 0.57 21.33
C ASP A 160 -3.48 1.34 20.13
N GLN A 161 -3.12 2.63 19.99
CA GLN A 161 -3.48 3.42 18.82
C GLN A 161 -2.80 2.90 17.55
N LEU A 162 -1.50 2.59 17.61
CA LEU A 162 -0.77 1.98 16.49
C LEU A 162 -1.34 0.60 16.15
N ALA A 163 -1.55 -0.24 17.15
CA ALA A 163 -2.09 -1.59 16.97
C ALA A 163 -3.48 -1.57 16.34
N THR A 164 -4.32 -0.59 16.71
CA THR A 164 -5.65 -0.40 16.11
C THR A 164 -5.55 0.01 14.64
N ALA A 165 -4.74 1.02 14.34
CA ALA A 165 -4.56 1.53 12.97
C ALA A 165 -3.97 0.47 12.03
N TYR A 166 -2.91 -0.24 12.44
CA TYR A 166 -2.33 -1.30 11.64
C TYR A 166 -3.25 -2.52 11.49
N ARG A 167 -4.07 -2.85 12.50
CA ARG A 167 -5.04 -3.94 12.39
C ARG A 167 -6.09 -3.64 11.33
N GLU A 168 -6.62 -2.42 11.31
CA GLU A 168 -7.58 -1.99 10.29
C GLU A 168 -6.98 -2.05 8.89
N GLN A 169 -5.76 -1.52 8.73
CA GLN A 169 -5.01 -1.58 7.50
C GLN A 169 -4.80 -3.02 7.00
N ALA A 170 -4.24 -3.88 7.86
CA ALA A 170 -3.95 -5.27 7.53
C ALA A 170 -5.22 -6.07 7.20
N ALA A 171 -6.32 -5.85 7.93
CA ALA A 171 -7.59 -6.51 7.66
C ALA A 171 -8.13 -6.16 6.26
N ALA A 172 -8.05 -4.88 5.86
CA ALA A 172 -8.49 -4.44 4.54
C ALA A 172 -7.58 -4.98 3.41
N LEU A 173 -6.26 -5.04 3.63
CA LEU A 173 -5.30 -5.63 2.70
C LEU A 173 -5.56 -7.14 2.49
N VAL A 174 -5.75 -7.88 3.59
CA VAL A 174 -6.08 -9.32 3.54
C VAL A 174 -7.40 -9.54 2.81
N ALA A 175 -8.42 -8.73 3.09
CA ALA A 175 -9.70 -8.79 2.39
C ALA A 175 -9.58 -8.48 0.88
N GLY A 176 -8.61 -7.66 0.48
CA GLY A 176 -8.27 -7.36 -0.90
C GLY A 176 -7.46 -8.46 -1.61
N GLY A 177 -7.02 -9.50 -0.89
CA GLY A 177 -6.40 -10.70 -1.46
C GLY A 177 -4.88 -10.66 -1.61
N VAL A 178 -4.17 -9.88 -0.77
CA VAL A 178 -2.70 -9.94 -0.72
C VAL A 178 -2.22 -11.31 -0.23
N ALA A 179 -1.06 -11.73 -0.72
CA ALA A 179 -0.47 -13.04 -0.40
C ALA A 179 0.26 -13.06 0.94
N ALA A 180 0.75 -11.91 1.38
CA ALA A 180 1.46 -11.72 2.65
C ALA A 180 1.39 -10.24 3.06
N ILE A 181 1.74 -9.96 4.32
CA ILE A 181 1.92 -8.61 4.83
C ILE A 181 3.42 -8.32 4.94
N LEU A 182 3.85 -7.17 4.45
CA LEU A 182 5.21 -6.68 4.53
C LEU A 182 5.25 -5.46 5.45
N VAL A 183 5.80 -5.62 6.65
CA VAL A 183 6.10 -4.49 7.53
C VAL A 183 7.42 -3.89 7.08
N GLU A 184 7.38 -2.69 6.53
CA GLU A 184 8.51 -2.06 5.85
C GLU A 184 8.94 -0.74 6.52
N THR A 185 10.18 -0.33 6.26
CA THR A 185 10.75 0.96 6.69
C THR A 185 10.53 1.24 8.19
N ILE A 186 10.78 0.25 9.05
CA ILE A 186 10.60 0.36 10.50
C ILE A 186 11.63 1.34 11.07
N PHE A 187 11.17 2.40 11.75
CA PHE A 187 11.98 3.36 12.50
C PHE A 187 11.31 3.81 13.81
#